data_AF-A0A6P0JXW2-F1
#
_entry.id   AF-A0A6P0JXW2-F1
#
_cell.length_a   1.000
_cell.length_b   1.000
_cell.length_c   1.000
_cell.angle_alpha   90.00
_cell.angle_beta   90.00
_cell.angle_gamma   90.00
#
_symmetry.space_group_name_H-M   'P 1'
#
loop_
_entity.id
_entity.type
_entity.pdbx_description
1 polymer ?
#
loop_
_entity_poly.entity_id
_entity_poly.type
_entity_poly.pdbx_seq_one_letter_code
_entity_poly.pdbx_strand_id
1 'polypeptide(L)'
;MEQQTNGLEVAIIGISGRFPGSKNLETFWENLTNGTELVTAFTNSESSGNRMIKAGGVLPDIDLFDANFFGFNPREAEMPIIA
;
A
#
# COMPACT_ATOMS: atom_id res chain seq x y z
N MET A 1 35.78 0.81 -9.16
CA MET A 1 35.57 0.14 -7.86
C MET A 1 35.13 -1.27 -8.17
N GLU A 2 35.97 -2.27 -7.94
CA GLU A 2 35.55 -3.67 -8.02
C GLU A 2 34.66 -3.96 -6.81
N GLN A 3 33.39 -4.28 -7.06
CA GLN A 3 32.52 -4.78 -6.01
C GLN A 3 32.91 -6.23 -5.74
N GLN A 4 33.56 -6.48 -4.59
CA GLN A 4 33.77 -7.84 -4.11
C GLN A 4 32.43 -8.45 -3.75
N THR A 5 32.03 -9.48 -4.49
CA THR A 5 30.83 -10.27 -4.17
C THR A 5 31.17 -11.35 -3.16
N ASN A 6 30.41 -11.46 -2.09
CA ASN A 6 30.61 -12.45 -1.03
C ASN A 6 29.65 -13.65 -1.12
N GLY A 7 28.80 -13.70 -2.16
CA GLY A 7 27.86 -14.79 -2.39
C GLY A 7 26.51 -14.62 -1.68
N LEU A 8 26.30 -13.51 -0.97
CA LEU A 8 25.03 -13.17 -0.31
C LEU A 8 24.21 -12.15 -1.11
N GLU A 9 24.65 -11.78 -2.32
CA GLU A 9 23.93 -10.85 -3.17
C GLU A 9 22.59 -11.44 -3.60
N VAL A 10 21.52 -10.66 -3.40
CA VAL A 10 20.17 -11.02 -3.83
C VAL A 10 19.71 -10.02 -4.87
N ALA A 11 19.42 -10.51 -6.08
CA ALA A 11 18.86 -9.68 -7.13
C ALA A 11 17.36 -9.45 -6.89
N ILE A 12 16.95 -8.19 -6.91
CA ILE A 12 15.52 -7.81 -6.95
C ILE A 12 15.10 -7.84 -8.41
N ILE A 13 14.39 -8.90 -8.82
CA ILE A 13 13.95 -9.11 -10.21
C ILE A 13 12.49 -8.71 -10.46
N GLY A 14 11.77 -8.25 -9.43
CA GLY A 14 10.39 -7.85 -9.55
C GLY A 14 9.95 -7.01 -8.35
N ILE A 15 9.07 -6.04 -8.62
CA ILE A 15 8.47 -5.16 -7.62
C ILE A 15 7.04 -4.83 -8.05
N SER A 16 6.13 -4.79 -7.09
CA SER A 16 4.76 -4.32 -7.25
C SER A 16 4.29 -3.75 -5.92
N GLY A 17 3.46 -2.71 -5.95
CA GLY A 17 2.95 -2.08 -4.73
C GLY A 17 1.94 -0.98 -5.02
N ARG A 18 1.02 -0.80 -4.07
CA ARG A 18 0.13 0.36 -3.95
C ARG A 18 0.54 1.12 -2.70
N PHE A 19 0.62 2.44 -2.80
CA PHE A 19 1.02 3.34 -1.71
C PHE A 19 -0.01 4.47 -1.57
N PRO A 20 -0.04 5.20 -0.44
CA PRO A 20 -0.92 6.36 -0.29
C PRO A 20 -0.75 7.34 -1.45
N GLY A 21 -1.85 7.72 -2.10
CA GLY A 21 -1.81 8.60 -3.28
C GLY A 21 -1.13 8.02 -4.53
N SER A 22 -0.74 6.74 -4.54
CA SER A 22 -0.04 6.11 -5.67
C SER A 22 -0.54 4.70 -5.94
N LYS A 23 -1.32 4.55 -7.02
CA LYS A 23 -1.90 3.26 -7.42
C LYS A 23 -0.89 2.26 -8.00
N ASN A 24 0.30 2.73 -8.36
CA ASN A 24 1.37 1.93 -8.95
C ASN A 24 2.73 2.60 -8.66
N LEU A 25 3.81 1.90 -9.05
CA LEU A 25 5.18 2.35 -8.81
C LEU A 25 5.57 3.60 -9.59
N GLU A 26 4.97 3.83 -10.76
CA GLU A 26 5.25 5.01 -11.58
C GLU A 26 4.75 6.27 -10.88
N THR A 27 3.48 6.28 -10.45
CA THR A 27 2.92 7.39 -9.67
C THR A 27 3.62 7.55 -8.33
N PHE A 28 4.08 6.45 -7.72
CA PHE A 28 4.84 6.50 -6.48
C PHE A 28 6.19 7.20 -6.69
N TRP A 29 6.92 6.82 -7.75
CA TRP A 29 8.20 7.43 -8.09
C TRP A 29 8.04 8.92 -8.41
N GLU A 30 7.02 9.30 -9.17
CA GLU A 30 6.70 10.69 -9.46
C GLU A 30 6.50 11.51 -8.17
N ASN A 31 5.64 11.03 -7.27
CA ASN A 31 5.39 11.68 -5.98
C ASN A 31 6.66 11.82 -5.14
N LEU A 32 7.53 10.81 -5.11
CA LEU A 32 8.81 10.87 -4.42
C LEU A 32 9.73 11.94 -5.02
N THR A 33 9.88 11.95 -6.35
CA THR A 33 10.73 12.93 -7.04
C THR A 33 10.24 14.35 -6.88
N ASN A 34 8.93 14.54 -6.74
CA ASN A 34 8.29 15.83 -6.52
C ASN A 34 8.23 16.24 -5.03
N GLY A 35 8.69 15.39 -4.09
CA GLY A 35 8.61 15.66 -2.66
C GLY A 35 7.18 15.83 -2.14
N THR A 36 6.21 15.15 -2.76
CA THR A 36 4.79 15.28 -2.42
C THR A 36 4.48 14.64 -1.07
N GLU A 37 3.75 15.36 -0.20
CA GLU A 37 3.24 14.82 1.07
C GLU A 37 2.03 13.92 0.80
N LEU A 38 2.15 12.63 1.16
CA LEU A 38 1.11 11.61 0.91
C LEU A 38 0.36 11.20 2.18
N VAL A 39 0.58 11.92 3.28
CA VAL A 39 -0.13 11.72 4.55
C VAL A 39 -1.45 12.49 4.49
N THR A 40 -2.56 11.79 4.74
CA THR A 40 -3.88 12.40 4.83
C THR A 40 -4.16 12.84 6.25
N ALA A 41 -4.58 14.10 6.42
CA ALA A 41 -5.11 14.59 7.69
C ALA A 41 -6.61 14.22 7.79
N PHE A 42 -7.01 13.61 8.89
CA PHE A 42 -8.39 13.19 9.13
C PHE A 42 -9.17 14.28 9.86
N THR A 43 -10.42 14.50 9.45
CA THR A 43 -11.35 15.34 10.22
C THR A 43 -12.01 14.53 11.34
N ASN A 44 -12.63 15.20 12.32
CA ASN A 44 -13.26 14.54 13.48
C ASN A 44 -14.34 13.51 13.10
N SER A 45 -15.01 13.69 11.96
CA SER A 45 -16.06 12.77 11.47
C SER A 45 -15.49 11.50 10.83
N GLU A 46 -14.23 11.51 10.41
CA GLU A 46 -13.60 10.39 9.67
C GLU A 46 -12.76 9.49 10.59
N SER A 47 -12.50 9.92 11.83
CA SER A 47 -11.84 9.09 12.83
C SER A 47 -12.85 8.19 13.54
N SER A 48 -13.09 6.99 13.02
CA SER A 48 -13.77 5.93 13.77
C SER A 48 -12.81 5.40 14.85
N GLY A 49 -12.74 6.11 15.98
CA GLY A 49 -11.91 5.77 17.13
C GLY A 49 -11.30 7.00 17.79
N ASN A 50 -10.97 6.88 19.08
CA ASN A 50 -10.26 7.91 19.86
C ASN A 50 -8.78 7.99 19.43
N ARG A 51 -8.53 8.30 18.16
CA ARG A 51 -7.18 8.46 17.61
C ARG A 51 -6.63 9.80 18.08
N MET A 52 -5.64 9.74 18.96
CA MET A 52 -4.93 10.92 19.47
C MET A 52 -4.17 11.67 18.36
N ILE A 53 -3.87 10.99 17.23
CA ILE A 53 -3.24 11.56 16.04
C ILE A 53 -4.19 11.38 14.84
N LYS A 54 -4.54 12.49 14.18
CA LYS A 54 -5.48 12.53 13.04
C LYS A 54 -4.74 12.66 11.71
N ALA A 55 -3.78 11.78 11.50
CA ALA A 55 -3.00 11.75 10.27
C ALA A 55 -2.61 10.30 9.94
N GLY A 56 -2.60 9.94 8.66
CA GLY A 56 -2.16 8.61 8.21
C GLY A 56 -2.12 8.47 6.69
N GLY A 57 -1.40 7.45 6.22
CA GLY A 57 -1.43 7.05 4.82
C GLY A 57 -2.71 6.30 4.50
N VAL A 58 -3.47 6.79 3.52
CA VAL A 58 -4.73 6.15 3.10
C VAL A 58 -4.51 5.42 1.79
N LEU A 59 -4.83 4.12 1.79
CA LEU A 59 -4.94 3.34 0.56
C LEU A 59 -6.41 3.34 0.13
N PRO A 60 -6.73 3.85 -1.08
CA PRO A 60 -8.06 3.70 -1.63
C PRO A 60 -8.32 2.22 -1.93
N ASP A 61 -9.58 1.81 -1.91
CA ASP A 61 -10.04 0.49 -2.35
C ASP A 61 -9.39 -0.68 -1.59
N ILE A 62 -9.18 -0.52 -0.29
CA ILE A 62 -8.58 -1.55 0.58
C ILE A 62 -9.48 -2.79 0.75
N ASP A 63 -10.77 -2.61 0.50
CA ASP A 63 -11.83 -3.61 0.54
C ASP A 63 -12.01 -4.36 -0.79
N LEU A 64 -11.35 -3.93 -1.88
CA LEU A 64 -11.46 -4.61 -3.17
C LEU A 64 -10.56 -5.85 -3.25
N PHE A 65 -11.15 -6.96 -3.69
CA PHE A 65 -10.48 -8.22 -3.93
C PHE A 65 -11.05 -8.94 -5.16
N ASP A 66 -10.18 -9.46 -6.04
CA ASP A 66 -10.61 -10.20 -7.23
C ASP A 66 -10.84 -11.69 -6.92
N ALA A 67 -12.00 -11.98 -6.33
CA ALA A 67 -12.35 -13.34 -5.90
C ALA A 67 -12.31 -14.35 -7.06
N ASN A 68 -12.79 -13.96 -8.24
CA ASN A 68 -12.86 -14.84 -9.41
C ASN A 68 -11.47 -15.22 -9.91
N PHE A 69 -10.53 -14.26 -9.96
CA PHE A 69 -9.15 -14.55 -10.36
C PHE A 69 -8.49 -15.59 -9.44
N PHE A 70 -8.76 -15.51 -8.14
CA PHE A 70 -8.20 -16.43 -7.15
C PHE A 70 -9.05 -17.70 -6.91
N GLY A 71 -10.20 -17.83 -7.59
CA GLY A 71 -11.08 -19.00 -7.47
C GLY A 71 -11.88 -19.08 -6.17
N PHE A 72 -12.05 -17.96 -5.45
CA PHE A 72 -12.89 -17.88 -4.25
C PHE A 72 -14.36 -17.66 -4.61
N ASN A 73 -15.26 -18.22 -3.80
CA ASN A 73 -16.67 -17.82 -3.85
C ASN A 73 -16.79 -16.36 -3.36
N PRO A 74 -17.55 -15.48 -4.03
CA PRO A 74 -17.73 -14.09 -3.59
C PRO A 74 -18.11 -13.95 -2.11
N ARG A 75 -18.93 -14.84 -1.57
CA ARG A 75 -19.32 -14.82 -0.15
C ARG A 75 -18.17 -15.09 0.82
N GLU A 76 -17.17 -15.86 0.40
CA GLU A 76 -15.99 -16.15 1.21
C GLU A 76 -15.01 -14.97 1.19
N ALA A 77 -14.92 -14.26 0.06
CA ALA A 77 -14.10 -13.06 -0.10
C ALA A 77 -14.62 -11.85 0.70
N GLU A 78 -15.92 -11.81 1.00
CA GLU A 78 -16.54 -10.77 1.84
C GLU A 78 -16.30 -10.98 3.34
N MET A 79 -15.76 -12.14 3.77
CA MET A 79 -15.49 -12.36 5.19
C MET A 79 -14.35 -11.44 5.65
N PRO A 80 -14.60 -10.53 6.61
CA PRO A 80 -13.54 -9.68 7.13
C PRO A 80 -12.51 -10.56 7.84
N ILE A 81 -11.24 -10.41 7.47
CA ILE A 81 -10.13 -10.88 8.30
C ILE A 81 -10.27 -10.12 9.62
N ILE A 82 -10.57 -10.83 10.71
CA ILE A 82 -10.70 -10.24 12.03
C ILE A 82 -9.36 -9.58 12.36
N ALA A 83 -9.32 -8.25 12.29
CA ALA A 83 -8.21 -7.42 12.76
C ALA A 83 -8.42 -7.08 14.24
#